data_AF-A0A0R3Q962-F1
#
_entry.id   AF-A0A0R3Q962-F1
#
_cell.length_a   1.000
_cell.length_b   1.000
_cell.length_c   1.000
_cell.angle_alpha   90.00
_cell.angle_beta   90.00
_cell.angle_gamma   90.00
#
_symmetry.space_group_name_H-M   'P 1'
#
loop_
_entity.id
_entity.type
_entity.pdbx_description
1 polymer ?
#
loop_
_entity_poly.entity_id
_entity_poly.type
_entity_poly.pdbx_seq_one_letter_code
_entity_poly.pdbx_strand_id
1 'polypeptide(L)'
;MGETISNFWRQLFVFGRLKRFGLYSVLGSLVLFSMRLVHAEALRFTSNPWATLERIDKLEKNVNRVLDNSGNKSEYFFKIWKDRLLAVQKMRARSLFFLKEYSTSMILYNRLSKAGGLNSEQRIALKLMLMRMAMSIGDQKNLEHYSNEIVSSGCDDQILHRCLKYMFYGNYNEAYDTLQKCMNSLASPELCNNMAICLLYKGQIFDAMEMLKNLPGDPNEPVAINFSTIAELSISNLVREDLAIFAQKFDRFPDMFDPVTLKLIAS
;
A
#
# COMPACT_ATOMS: atom_id res chain seq x y z
N MET A 1 9.89 1.01 23.61
CA MET A 1 8.92 1.09 22.49
C MET A 1 7.60 0.32 22.72
N GLY A 2 7.55 -0.71 23.58
CA GLY A 2 6.30 -1.43 23.86
C GLY A 2 5.21 -0.61 24.57
N GLU A 3 5.58 0.42 25.35
CA GLU A 3 4.61 1.23 26.10
C GLU A 3 3.84 2.24 25.25
N THR A 4 4.41 2.79 24.18
CA THR A 4 3.75 3.83 23.37
C THR A 4 2.69 3.25 22.46
N ILE A 5 2.98 2.08 21.84
CA ILE A 5 2.00 1.31 21.07
C ILE A 5 0.96 0.69 22.02
N SER A 6 1.38 0.18 23.19
CA SER A 6 0.44 -0.28 24.22
C SER A 6 -0.47 0.85 24.70
N ASN A 7 0.00 2.09 24.81
CA ASN A 7 -0.80 3.24 25.24
C ASN A 7 -1.74 3.75 24.13
N PHE A 8 -1.36 3.68 22.85
CA PHE A 8 -2.25 3.96 21.73
C PHE A 8 -3.40 2.94 21.66
N TRP A 9 -3.07 1.66 21.79
CA TRP A 9 -4.08 0.60 21.86
C TRP A 9 -4.88 0.65 23.17
N ARG A 10 -4.27 0.97 24.32
CA ARG A 10 -4.99 1.15 25.60
C ARG A 10 -5.93 2.35 25.55
N GLN A 11 -5.59 3.47 24.92
CA GLN A 11 -6.54 4.57 24.71
C GLN A 11 -7.70 4.15 23.80
N LEU A 12 -7.45 3.34 22.76
CA LEU A 12 -8.50 2.68 21.96
C LEU A 12 -9.33 1.65 22.76
N PHE A 13 -8.71 0.92 23.69
CA PHE A 13 -9.35 -0.10 24.53
C PHE A 13 -10.02 0.45 25.80
N VAL A 14 -9.72 1.69 26.22
CA VAL A 14 -10.53 2.42 27.22
C VAL A 14 -11.94 2.69 26.67
N PHE A 15 -12.12 2.71 25.34
CA PHE A 15 -13.43 2.65 24.70
C PHE A 15 -14.07 1.24 24.68
N GLY A 16 -13.38 0.21 25.19
CA GLY A 16 -13.85 -1.17 25.30
C GLY A 16 -15.03 -1.38 26.25
N ARG A 17 -15.42 -0.35 27.02
CA ARG A 17 -16.71 -0.32 27.75
C ARG A 17 -17.89 0.23 26.92
N LEU A 18 -17.72 0.48 25.63
CA LEU A 18 -18.84 0.80 24.74
C LEU A 18 -19.37 -0.46 24.07
N LYS A 19 -20.14 -1.25 24.84
CA LYS A 19 -21.08 -2.27 24.31
C LYS A 19 -22.19 -1.68 23.39
N ARG A 20 -22.06 -0.43 22.92
CA ARG A 20 -23.07 0.31 22.13
C ARG A 20 -22.49 0.87 20.83
N PHE A 21 -21.79 0.07 20.04
CA PHE A 21 -21.54 0.39 18.62
C PHE A 21 -22.65 -0.14 17.68
N GLY A 22 -23.74 -0.67 18.23
CA GLY A 22 -24.83 -1.33 17.49
C GLY A 22 -26.18 -0.61 17.46
N LEU A 23 -26.34 0.55 18.07
CA LEU A 23 -27.63 1.26 18.12
C LEU A 23 -27.54 2.56 17.34
N TYR A 24 -28.04 2.54 16.11
CA TYR A 24 -28.51 3.76 15.45
C TYR A 24 -29.78 4.21 16.17
N SER A 25 -29.61 4.94 17.27
CA SER A 25 -30.71 5.71 17.86
C SER A 25 -30.89 7.00 17.05
N VAL A 26 -32.07 7.61 17.17
CA VAL A 26 -32.48 8.88 16.54
C VAL A 26 -31.49 10.03 16.77
N LEU A 27 -30.58 9.90 17.74
CA LEU A 27 -29.54 10.88 18.10
C LEU A 27 -28.19 10.73 17.36
N GLY A 28 -28.04 9.76 16.46
CA GLY A 28 -26.76 9.50 15.80
C GLY A 28 -25.69 8.95 16.75
N SER A 29 -24.48 8.73 16.25
CA SER A 29 -23.34 8.28 17.07
C SER A 29 -22.20 9.28 16.92
N LEU A 30 -21.65 9.72 18.04
CA LEU A 30 -20.55 10.70 18.15
C LEU A 30 -19.22 10.18 17.56
N VAL A 31 -19.17 8.93 17.11
CA VAL A 31 -17.95 8.30 16.60
C VAL A 31 -17.81 8.64 15.12
N LEU A 32 -16.73 9.38 14.81
CA LEU A 32 -16.30 9.73 13.47
C LEU A 32 -16.25 8.49 12.55
N PHE A 33 -16.64 8.66 11.29
CA PHE A 33 -16.66 7.54 10.35
C PHE A 33 -15.28 6.93 10.12
N SER A 34 -14.21 7.74 10.10
CA SER A 34 -12.83 7.29 10.02
C SER A 34 -12.45 6.32 11.15
N MET A 35 -12.87 6.61 12.39
CA MET A 35 -12.65 5.72 13.53
C MET A 35 -13.40 4.38 13.38
N ARG A 36 -14.55 4.38 12.71
CA ARG A 36 -15.29 3.13 12.42
C ARG A 36 -14.56 2.26 11.40
N LEU A 37 -13.93 2.87 10.39
CA LEU A 37 -13.09 2.17 9.43
C LEU A 37 -11.90 1.51 10.17
N VAL A 38 -11.17 2.28 10.98
CA VAL A 38 -10.04 1.76 11.77
C VAL A 38 -10.48 0.62 12.68
N HIS A 39 -11.59 0.79 13.41
CA HIS A 39 -12.12 -0.25 14.30
C HIS A 39 -12.53 -1.54 13.54
N ALA A 40 -13.06 -1.41 12.32
CA ALA A 40 -13.42 -2.56 11.51
C ALA A 40 -12.17 -3.32 11.01
N GLU A 41 -11.15 -2.58 10.56
CA GLU A 41 -9.93 -3.13 9.96
C GLU A 41 -8.90 -3.64 10.98
N ALA A 42 -8.90 -3.10 12.21
CA ALA A 42 -7.90 -3.40 13.23
C ALA A 42 -7.74 -4.89 13.54
N LEU A 43 -8.81 -5.69 13.39
CA LEU A 43 -8.75 -7.12 13.68
C LEU A 43 -7.84 -7.90 12.75
N ARG A 44 -7.51 -7.39 11.56
CA ARG A 44 -6.59 -8.07 10.63
C ARG A 44 -5.20 -8.29 11.21
N PHE A 45 -4.81 -7.52 12.24
CA PHE A 45 -3.51 -7.62 12.91
C PHE A 45 -3.55 -8.47 14.18
N THR A 46 -4.64 -9.18 14.43
CA THR A 46 -4.84 -10.02 15.62
C THR A 46 -4.73 -11.50 15.28
N SER A 47 -4.77 -12.36 16.30
CA SER A 47 -4.80 -13.82 16.12
C SER A 47 -6.03 -14.34 15.38
N ASN A 48 -7.07 -13.52 15.22
CA ASN A 48 -8.26 -13.84 14.42
C ASN A 48 -8.49 -12.76 13.34
N PRO A 49 -7.70 -12.78 12.26
CA PRO A 49 -7.72 -11.72 11.27
C PRO A 49 -9.00 -11.72 10.42
N TRP A 50 -9.66 -12.87 10.27
CA TRP A 50 -10.92 -13.03 9.52
C TRP A 50 -12.11 -12.29 10.14
N ALA A 51 -12.10 -12.08 11.46
CA ALA A 51 -13.12 -11.29 12.14
C ALA A 51 -13.15 -9.82 11.65
N THR A 52 -12.11 -9.35 10.95
CA THR A 52 -12.15 -8.07 10.23
C THR A 52 -13.28 -8.03 9.19
N LEU A 53 -13.54 -9.12 8.47
CA LEU A 53 -14.54 -9.16 7.40
C LEU A 53 -15.95 -9.07 7.97
N GLU A 54 -16.22 -9.72 9.10
CA GLU A 54 -17.51 -9.62 9.79
C GLU A 54 -17.81 -8.16 10.22
N ARG A 55 -16.79 -7.46 10.75
CA ARG A 55 -16.94 -6.04 11.11
C ARG A 55 -17.17 -5.15 9.90
N ILE A 56 -16.47 -5.42 8.81
CA ILE A 56 -16.62 -4.70 7.54
C ILE A 56 -18.03 -4.92 6.98
N ASP A 57 -18.52 -6.16 6.97
CA ASP A 57 -19.88 -6.49 6.51
C ASP A 57 -20.96 -5.78 7.32
N LYS A 58 -20.79 -5.73 8.65
CA LYS A 58 -21.70 -4.98 9.52
C LYS A 58 -21.67 -3.48 9.22
N LEU A 59 -20.48 -2.91 9.01
CA LEU A 59 -20.33 -1.49 8.67
C LEU A 59 -20.96 -1.17 7.31
N GLU A 60 -20.75 -2.02 6.31
CA GLU A 60 -21.36 -1.87 4.98
C GLU A 60 -22.88 -1.95 5.03
N LYS A 61 -23.43 -2.96 5.72
CA LYS A 61 -24.89 -3.08 5.95
C LYS A 61 -25.47 -1.84 6.63
N ASN A 62 -24.74 -1.25 7.58
CA ASN A 62 -25.17 -0.03 8.26
C ASN A 62 -25.14 1.19 7.33
N VAL A 63 -24.14 1.32 6.46
CA VAL A 63 -24.06 2.39 5.47
C VAL A 63 -25.20 2.27 4.45
N ASN A 64 -25.43 1.07 3.91
CA ASN A 64 -26.53 0.82 2.98
C ASN A 64 -27.88 1.14 3.61
N ARG A 65 -28.12 0.73 4.87
CA ARG A 65 -29.34 1.08 5.59
C ARG A 65 -29.58 2.59 5.68
N VAL A 66 -28.53 3.39 5.82
CA VAL A 66 -28.67 4.87 5.85
C VAL A 66 -29.02 5.41 4.47
N LEU A 67 -28.47 4.84 3.40
CA LEU A 67 -28.82 5.18 2.03
C LEU A 67 -30.25 4.76 1.69
N ASP A 68 -30.69 3.58 2.11
CA ASP A 68 -32.04 3.06 1.85
C ASP A 68 -33.12 3.86 2.60
N ASN A 69 -32.82 4.25 3.85
CA ASN A 69 -33.75 5.00 4.70
C ASN A 69 -33.66 6.52 4.52
N SER A 70 -32.94 7.01 3.51
CA SER A 70 -32.69 8.45 3.38
C SER A 70 -33.92 9.24 2.95
N GLY A 71 -34.89 8.66 2.24
CA GLY A 71 -36.01 9.42 1.67
C GLY A 71 -35.52 10.59 0.80
N ASN A 72 -36.22 11.73 0.82
CA ASN A 72 -35.91 12.93 0.02
C ASN A 72 -34.81 13.81 0.65
N LYS A 73 -33.63 13.24 0.93
CA LYS A 73 -32.46 14.00 1.41
C LYS A 73 -31.77 14.72 0.26
N SER A 74 -30.89 15.68 0.60
CA SER A 74 -30.14 16.45 -0.37
C SER A 74 -29.17 15.57 -1.18
N GLU A 75 -28.84 16.00 -2.40
CA GLU A 75 -27.82 15.35 -3.22
C GLU A 75 -26.47 15.26 -2.49
N TYR A 76 -26.10 16.30 -1.73
CA TYR A 76 -24.90 16.33 -0.90
C TYR A 76 -24.89 15.22 0.16
N PHE A 77 -26.03 14.92 0.78
CA PHE A 77 -26.15 13.81 1.72
C PHE A 77 -25.84 12.47 1.03
N PHE A 78 -26.44 12.24 -0.14
CA PHE A 78 -26.20 11.02 -0.91
C PHE A 78 -24.74 10.89 -1.36
N LYS A 79 -24.13 12.00 -1.81
CA LYS A 79 -22.71 12.03 -2.18
C LYS A 79 -21.83 11.55 -1.03
N ILE A 80 -21.97 12.15 0.16
CA ILE A 80 -21.18 11.75 1.34
C ILE A 80 -21.36 10.28 1.70
N TRP A 81 -22.59 9.77 1.70
CA TRP A 81 -22.84 8.38 2.09
C TRP A 81 -22.39 7.38 1.03
N LYS A 82 -22.44 7.75 -0.26
CA LYS A 82 -21.82 6.97 -1.34
C LYS A 82 -20.29 6.95 -1.22
N ASP A 83 -19.66 8.08 -0.89
CA ASP A 83 -18.22 8.15 -0.65
C ASP A 83 -17.80 7.27 0.54
N ARG A 84 -18.62 7.26 1.61
CA ARG A 84 -18.45 6.37 2.77
C ARG A 84 -18.60 4.91 2.40
N LEU A 85 -19.59 4.55 1.57
CA LEU A 85 -19.77 3.19 1.09
C LEU A 85 -18.55 2.73 0.27
N LEU A 86 -18.09 3.59 -0.63
CA LEU A 86 -16.88 3.34 -1.43
C LEU A 86 -15.65 3.12 -0.54
N ALA A 87 -15.48 3.91 0.52
CA ALA A 87 -14.40 3.72 1.48
C ALA A 87 -14.46 2.36 2.18
N VAL A 88 -15.65 1.90 2.57
CA VAL A 88 -15.85 0.57 3.18
C VAL A 88 -15.52 -0.55 2.19
N GLN A 89 -15.94 -0.42 0.94
CA GLN A 89 -15.66 -1.41 -0.10
C GLN A 89 -14.17 -1.48 -0.47
N LYS A 90 -13.47 -0.33 -0.54
CA LYS A 90 -12.01 -0.28 -0.71
C LYS A 90 -11.28 -0.94 0.47
N MET A 91 -11.73 -0.68 1.70
CA MET A 91 -11.20 -1.32 2.91
C MET A 91 -11.42 -2.84 2.88
N ARG A 92 -12.59 -3.32 2.41
CA ARG A 92 -12.84 -4.75 2.21
C ARG A 92 -11.83 -5.36 1.24
N ALA A 93 -11.64 -4.75 0.07
CA ALA A 93 -10.68 -5.22 -0.94
C ALA A 93 -9.28 -5.31 -0.36
N ARG A 94 -8.80 -4.23 0.27
CA ARG A 94 -7.49 -4.22 0.96
C ARG A 94 -7.36 -5.31 2.02
N SER A 95 -8.40 -5.51 2.84
CA SER A 95 -8.38 -6.54 3.90
C SER A 95 -8.32 -7.94 3.31
N LEU A 96 -9.02 -8.21 2.21
CA LEU A 96 -8.92 -9.48 1.48
C LEU A 96 -7.51 -9.71 0.93
N PHE A 97 -6.89 -8.70 0.34
CA PHE A 97 -5.50 -8.82 -0.12
C PHE A 97 -4.54 -9.18 1.02
N PHE A 98 -4.68 -8.52 2.18
CA PHE A 98 -3.90 -8.83 3.38
C PHE A 98 -4.11 -10.28 3.86
N LEU A 99 -5.35 -10.78 3.77
CA LEU A 99 -5.71 -12.16 4.11
C LEU A 99 -5.30 -13.19 3.03
N LYS A 100 -4.55 -12.76 2.01
CA LYS A 100 -4.12 -13.58 0.85
C LYS A 100 -5.26 -14.03 -0.08
N GLU A 101 -6.43 -13.42 0.05
CA GLU A 101 -7.58 -13.58 -0.85
C GLU A 101 -7.43 -12.69 -2.10
N TYR A 102 -6.34 -12.89 -2.83
CA TYR A 102 -5.90 -11.98 -3.89
C TYR A 102 -6.91 -11.86 -5.03
N SER A 103 -7.41 -12.99 -5.55
CA SER A 103 -8.40 -13.03 -6.63
C SER A 103 -9.66 -12.24 -6.26
N THR A 104 -10.20 -12.48 -5.06
CA THR A 104 -11.39 -11.80 -4.54
C THR A 104 -11.15 -10.30 -4.37
N SER A 105 -9.99 -9.91 -3.84
CA SER A 105 -9.58 -8.51 -3.71
C SER A 105 -9.52 -7.80 -5.07
N MET A 106 -8.86 -8.41 -6.06
CA MET A 106 -8.67 -7.81 -7.38
C MET A 106 -9.99 -7.73 -8.16
N ILE A 107 -10.87 -8.72 -8.03
CA ILE A 107 -12.24 -8.66 -8.57
C ILE A 107 -13.00 -7.48 -7.96
N LEU A 108 -12.89 -7.26 -6.65
CA LEU A 108 -13.58 -6.17 -5.98
C LEU A 108 -13.07 -4.81 -6.47
N TYR A 109 -11.75 -4.60 -6.55
CA TYR A 109 -11.19 -3.36 -7.12
C TYR A 109 -11.59 -3.14 -8.58
N ASN A 110 -11.64 -4.18 -9.42
CA ASN A 110 -12.13 -4.07 -10.78
C ASN A 110 -13.62 -3.73 -10.87
N ARG A 111 -14.45 -4.19 -9.93
CA ARG A 111 -15.86 -3.77 -9.88
C ARG A 111 -15.97 -2.30 -9.48
N LEU A 112 -15.18 -1.87 -8.51
CA LEU A 112 -15.13 -0.46 -8.07
C LEU A 112 -14.65 0.48 -9.18
N SER A 113 -13.75 0.03 -10.06
CA SER A 113 -13.30 0.82 -11.22
C SER A 113 -14.42 1.06 -12.25
N LYS A 114 -15.34 0.11 -12.37
CA LYS A 114 -16.46 0.13 -13.34
C LYS A 114 -17.70 0.84 -12.81
N ALA A 115 -17.83 1.03 -11.50
CA ALA A 115 -19.03 1.59 -10.86
C ALA A 115 -19.34 3.08 -11.16
N GLY A 116 -18.55 3.73 -12.03
CA GLY A 116 -18.70 5.15 -12.37
C GLY A 116 -18.08 6.10 -11.34
N GLY A 117 -17.92 7.38 -11.69
CA GLY A 117 -17.51 8.43 -10.74
C GLY A 117 -16.00 8.65 -10.57
N LEU A 118 -15.13 7.78 -11.09
CA LEU A 118 -13.68 8.03 -11.11
C LEU A 118 -13.31 8.96 -12.28
N ASN A 119 -12.47 9.96 -12.00
CA ASN A 119 -11.84 10.73 -13.08
C ASN A 119 -10.74 9.89 -13.78
N SER A 120 -10.14 10.41 -14.85
CA SER A 120 -9.10 9.70 -15.62
C SER A 120 -7.88 9.33 -14.76
N GLU A 121 -7.41 10.28 -13.95
CA GLU A 121 -6.25 10.11 -13.07
C GLU A 121 -6.46 9.01 -12.02
N GLN A 122 -7.62 9.00 -11.35
CA GLN A 122 -7.98 7.99 -10.37
C GLN A 122 -8.11 6.59 -10.99
N ARG A 123 -8.54 6.50 -12.26
CA ARG A 123 -8.57 5.23 -12.99
C ARG A 123 -7.16 4.73 -13.27
N ILE A 124 -6.25 5.62 -13.69
CA ILE A 124 -4.84 5.29 -13.92
C ILE A 124 -4.20 4.81 -12.60
N ALA A 125 -4.35 5.58 -11.52
CA ALA A 125 -3.80 5.22 -10.20
C ALA A 125 -4.31 3.85 -9.72
N LEU A 126 -5.59 3.55 -9.95
CA LEU A 126 -6.17 2.24 -9.61
C LEU A 126 -5.60 1.11 -10.46
N LYS A 127 -5.34 1.35 -11.76
CA LYS A 127 -4.72 0.35 -12.64
C LYS A 127 -3.26 0.10 -12.28
N LEU A 128 -2.51 1.15 -11.95
CA LEU A 128 -1.14 1.03 -11.45
C LEU A 128 -1.10 0.24 -10.12
N MET A 129 -2.02 0.49 -9.19
CA MET A 129 -2.18 -0.32 -7.98
C MET A 129 -2.48 -1.80 -8.29
N LEU A 130 -3.40 -2.08 -9.23
CA LEU A 130 -3.71 -3.44 -9.67
C LEU A 130 -2.52 -4.14 -10.34
N MET A 131 -1.67 -3.41 -11.07
CA MET A 131 -0.39 -3.92 -11.58
C MET A 131 0.54 -4.32 -10.43
N ARG A 132 0.71 -3.46 -9.41
CA ARG A 132 1.54 -3.80 -8.22
C ARG A 132 1.03 -5.04 -7.51
N MET A 133 -0.29 -5.16 -7.34
CA MET A 133 -0.90 -6.35 -6.76
C MET A 133 -0.58 -7.60 -7.60
N ALA A 134 -0.75 -7.54 -8.92
CA ALA A 134 -0.44 -8.65 -9.82
C ALA A 134 1.04 -9.07 -9.72
N MET A 135 1.96 -8.11 -9.74
CA MET A 135 3.40 -8.36 -9.60
C MET A 135 3.73 -9.03 -8.26
N SER A 136 3.16 -8.53 -7.16
CA SER A 136 3.45 -9.04 -5.81
C SER A 136 3.03 -10.50 -5.58
N ILE A 137 2.12 -11.03 -6.41
CA ILE A 137 1.64 -12.42 -6.31
C ILE A 137 2.10 -13.29 -7.48
N GLY A 138 2.91 -12.77 -8.42
CA GLY A 138 3.34 -13.54 -9.58
C GLY A 138 2.29 -13.67 -10.71
N ASP A 139 1.21 -12.88 -10.71
CA ASP A 139 0.13 -13.00 -11.70
C ASP A 139 0.45 -12.25 -13.00
N GLN A 140 1.22 -12.93 -13.85
CA GLN A 140 1.64 -12.41 -15.16
C GLN A 140 0.46 -12.01 -16.05
N LYS A 141 -0.64 -12.78 -16.04
CA LYS A 141 -1.79 -12.56 -16.91
C LYS A 141 -2.48 -11.24 -16.59
N ASN A 142 -2.74 -10.99 -15.30
CA ASN A 142 -3.37 -9.75 -14.88
C ASN A 142 -2.41 -8.56 -15.00
N LEU A 143 -1.10 -8.76 -14.78
CA LEU A 143 -0.09 -7.73 -15.03
C LEU A 143 -0.15 -7.21 -16.46
N GLU A 144 -0.16 -8.10 -17.46
CA GLU A 144 -0.26 -7.71 -18.87
C GLU A 144 -1.59 -7.02 -19.18
N HIS A 145 -2.69 -7.56 -18.66
CA HIS A 145 -4.01 -6.96 -18.85
C HIS A 145 -4.06 -5.50 -18.39
N TYR A 146 -3.62 -5.20 -17.16
CA TYR A 146 -3.63 -3.83 -16.65
C TYR A 146 -2.60 -2.94 -17.33
N SER A 147 -1.42 -3.47 -17.65
CA SER A 147 -0.38 -2.73 -18.37
C SER A 147 -0.87 -2.25 -19.73
N ASN A 148 -1.63 -3.07 -20.45
CA ASN A 148 -2.14 -2.73 -21.79
C ASN A 148 -3.29 -1.72 -21.78
N GLU A 149 -3.98 -1.58 -20.64
CA GLU A 149 -5.05 -0.59 -20.48
C GLU A 149 -4.55 0.81 -20.12
N ILE A 150 -3.27 0.95 -19.75
CA ILE A 150 -2.67 2.24 -19.43
C ILE A 150 -2.06 2.85 -20.69
N VAL A 151 -2.65 3.95 -21.17
CA VAL A 151 -2.08 4.74 -22.26
C VAL A 151 -0.81 5.41 -21.74
N SER A 152 0.32 5.13 -22.39
CA SER A 152 1.62 5.71 -22.02
C SER A 152 1.59 7.23 -22.16
N SER A 153 1.64 7.95 -21.03
CA SER A 153 1.65 9.41 -21.01
C SER A 153 2.96 10.02 -20.51
N GLY A 154 3.99 9.20 -20.29
CA GLY A 154 5.33 9.66 -19.87
C GLY A 154 5.41 10.23 -18.45
N CYS A 155 4.36 10.05 -17.63
CA CYS A 155 4.36 10.44 -16.21
C CYS A 155 5.28 9.53 -15.39
N ASP A 156 6.02 10.11 -14.43
CA ASP A 156 7.00 9.40 -13.58
C ASP A 156 6.43 8.15 -12.91
N ASP A 157 5.18 8.18 -12.43
CA ASP A 157 4.54 7.01 -11.81
C ASP A 157 4.34 5.86 -12.81
N GLN A 158 3.96 6.16 -14.06
CA GLN A 158 3.85 5.14 -15.10
C GLN A 158 5.21 4.59 -15.51
N ILE A 159 6.25 5.43 -15.50
CA ILE A 159 7.62 5.00 -15.83
C ILE A 159 8.14 4.04 -14.75
N LEU A 160 7.90 4.34 -13.47
CA LEU A 160 8.23 3.43 -12.36
C LEU A 160 7.55 2.08 -12.52
N HIS A 161 6.24 2.04 -12.80
CA HIS A 161 5.52 0.78 -12.98
C HIS A 161 5.98 -0.01 -14.21
N ARG A 162 6.38 0.67 -15.29
CA ARG A 162 7.00 0.02 -16.44
C ARG A 162 8.35 -0.59 -16.08
N CYS A 163 9.16 0.10 -15.28
CA CYS A 163 10.38 -0.48 -14.73
C CYS A 163 10.09 -1.73 -13.89
N LEU A 164 9.17 -1.64 -12.92
CA LEU A 164 8.80 -2.78 -12.08
C LEU A 164 8.34 -3.98 -12.91
N LYS A 165 7.62 -3.74 -14.02
CA LYS A 165 7.27 -4.78 -15.00
C LYS A 165 8.50 -5.40 -15.66
N TYR A 166 9.50 -4.61 -16.07
CA TYR A 166 10.75 -5.17 -16.60
C TYR A 166 11.50 -6.01 -15.57
N MET A 167 11.60 -5.54 -14.33
CA MET A 167 12.21 -6.28 -13.23
C MET A 167 11.48 -7.61 -12.97
N PHE A 168 10.14 -7.60 -13.00
CA PHE A 168 9.31 -8.81 -12.86
C PHE A 168 9.67 -9.89 -13.91
N TYR A 169 10.02 -9.47 -15.13
CA TYR A 169 10.45 -10.38 -16.20
C TYR A 169 11.94 -10.70 -16.21
N GLY A 170 12.72 -10.18 -15.26
CA GLY A 170 14.18 -10.34 -15.23
C GLY A 170 14.93 -9.48 -16.25
N ASN A 171 14.26 -8.50 -16.87
CA ASN A 171 14.83 -7.59 -17.87
C ASN A 171 15.48 -6.38 -17.18
N TYR A 172 16.55 -6.63 -16.42
CA TYR A 172 17.16 -5.61 -15.55
C TYR A 172 17.88 -4.49 -16.31
N ASN A 173 18.34 -4.74 -17.54
CA ASN A 173 18.95 -3.71 -18.38
C ASN A 173 17.90 -2.66 -18.78
N GLU A 174 16.78 -3.10 -19.33
CA GLU A 174 15.67 -2.26 -19.75
C GLU A 174 15.02 -1.56 -18.55
N ALA A 175 14.95 -2.24 -17.41
CA ALA A 175 14.50 -1.65 -16.15
C ALA A 175 15.39 -0.47 -15.73
N TYR A 176 16.72 -0.66 -15.74
CA TYR A 176 17.69 0.37 -15.36
C TYR A 176 17.64 1.58 -16.31
N ASP A 177 17.67 1.34 -17.62
CA ASP A 177 17.60 2.40 -18.64
C ASP A 177 16.30 3.19 -18.57
N THR A 178 15.21 2.54 -18.15
CA THR A 178 13.93 3.18 -17.90
C THR A 178 13.96 4.05 -16.64
N LEU A 179 14.54 3.57 -15.54
CA LEU A 179 14.67 4.33 -14.28
C LEU A 179 15.57 5.55 -14.44
N GLN A 180 16.64 5.44 -15.22
CA GLN A 180 17.57 6.55 -15.45
C GLN A 180 16.88 7.78 -16.06
N LYS A 181 15.80 7.59 -16.81
CA LYS A 181 14.99 8.68 -17.38
C LYS A 181 14.22 9.48 -16.33
N CYS A 182 13.89 8.87 -15.18
CA CYS A 182 13.21 9.52 -14.05
C CYS A 182 14.15 10.08 -13.00
N MET A 183 15.43 9.68 -13.00
CA MET A 183 16.39 10.10 -11.99
C MET A 183 16.62 11.63 -11.99
N ASN A 184 16.46 12.27 -13.15
CA ASN A 184 16.62 13.71 -13.29
C ASN A 184 15.44 14.53 -12.73
N SER A 185 14.26 13.93 -12.54
CA SER A 185 13.05 14.62 -12.06
C SER A 185 12.70 14.29 -10.61
N LEU A 186 12.99 13.08 -10.14
CA LEU A 186 12.44 12.57 -8.89
C LEU A 186 13.38 11.58 -8.18
N ALA A 187 14.56 12.04 -7.75
CA ALA A 187 15.45 11.22 -6.92
C ALA A 187 14.78 10.91 -5.57
N SER A 188 14.16 9.73 -5.46
CA SER A 188 13.55 9.22 -4.23
C SER A 188 14.32 8.00 -3.72
N PRO A 189 14.30 7.71 -2.40
CA PRO A 189 14.90 6.49 -1.86
C PRO A 189 14.38 5.21 -2.53
N GLU A 190 13.10 5.18 -2.92
CA GLU A 190 12.49 4.06 -3.65
C GLU A 190 13.09 3.89 -5.05
N LEU A 191 13.29 5.00 -5.78
CA LEU A 191 13.89 4.97 -7.11
C LEU A 191 15.33 4.45 -7.05
N CYS A 192 16.14 4.99 -6.14
CA CYS A 192 17.52 4.54 -5.94
C CYS A 192 17.57 3.07 -5.50
N ASN A 193 16.63 2.61 -4.66
CA ASN A 193 16.55 1.21 -4.28
C ASN A 193 16.33 0.30 -5.49
N ASN A 194 15.36 0.63 -6.33
CA ASN A 194 15.06 -0.16 -7.53
C ASN A 194 16.22 -0.13 -8.54
N MET A 195 16.92 1.01 -8.67
CA MET A 195 18.11 1.12 -9.51
C MET A 195 19.27 0.27 -8.98
N ALA A 196 19.52 0.29 -7.66
CA ALA A 196 20.53 -0.54 -7.02
C ALA A 196 20.24 -2.03 -7.22
N ILE A 197 18.98 -2.46 -7.13
CA ILE A 197 18.58 -3.83 -7.45
C ILE A 197 18.86 -4.16 -8.93
N CYS A 198 18.56 -3.26 -9.86
CA CYS A 198 18.90 -3.50 -11.27
C CYS A 198 20.43 -3.62 -11.46
N LEU A 199 21.24 -2.78 -10.82
CA LEU A 199 22.70 -2.85 -10.86
C LEU A 199 23.22 -4.17 -10.28
N LEU A 200 22.68 -4.62 -9.14
CA LEU A 200 23.00 -5.91 -8.53
C LEU A 200 22.79 -7.07 -9.52
N TYR A 201 21.59 -7.15 -10.13
CA TYR A 201 21.27 -8.22 -11.07
C TYR A 201 21.99 -8.10 -12.42
N LYS A 202 22.57 -6.94 -12.73
CA LYS A 202 23.52 -6.74 -13.85
C LYS A 202 24.95 -7.16 -13.50
N GLY A 203 25.23 -7.55 -12.24
CA GLY A 203 26.56 -7.89 -11.75
C GLY A 203 27.40 -6.69 -11.29
N GLN A 204 26.82 -5.49 -11.24
CA GLN A 204 27.47 -4.24 -10.84
C GLN A 204 27.29 -4.00 -9.33
N ILE A 205 27.83 -4.92 -8.53
CA ILE A 205 27.59 -4.98 -7.07
C ILE A 205 28.10 -3.72 -6.35
N PHE A 206 29.29 -3.23 -6.72
CA PHE A 206 29.88 -2.03 -6.09
C PHE A 206 29.06 -0.77 -6.38
N ASP A 207 28.63 -0.58 -7.64
CA ASP A 207 27.79 0.54 -8.03
C ASP A 207 26.43 0.51 -7.29
N ALA A 208 25.84 -0.68 -7.13
CA ALA A 208 24.61 -0.87 -6.36
C ALA A 208 24.77 -0.48 -4.89
N MET A 209 25.88 -0.90 -4.27
CA MET A 209 26.18 -0.61 -2.88
C MET A 209 26.45 0.89 -2.65
N GLU A 210 27.24 1.51 -3.53
CA GLU A 210 27.55 2.94 -3.46
C GLU A 210 26.28 3.80 -3.59
N MET A 211 25.38 3.43 -4.50
CA MET A 211 24.10 4.12 -4.69
C MET A 211 23.25 4.13 -3.41
N LEU A 212 23.16 3.00 -2.71
CA LEU A 212 22.40 2.89 -1.47
C LEU A 212 23.09 3.55 -0.28
N LYS A 213 24.42 3.48 -0.20
CA LYS A 213 25.23 4.12 0.85
C LYS A 213 25.10 5.64 0.83
N ASN A 214 24.92 6.22 -0.35
CA ASN A 214 24.82 7.68 -0.55
C ASN A 214 23.38 8.22 -0.42
N LEU A 215 22.40 7.40 -0.03
CA LEU A 215 21.04 7.88 0.20
C LEU A 215 20.96 8.83 1.40
N PRO A 216 20.30 9.99 1.27
CA PRO A 216 20.12 10.92 2.37
C PRO A 216 19.11 10.39 3.40
N GLY A 217 19.39 10.64 4.67
CA GLY A 217 18.48 10.30 5.78
C GLY A 217 18.66 8.87 6.30
N ASP A 218 17.70 8.43 7.12
CA ASP A 218 17.65 7.05 7.59
C ASP A 218 16.88 6.20 6.58
N PRO A 219 17.46 5.06 6.12
CA PRO A 219 16.82 4.23 5.11
C PRO A 219 15.56 3.57 5.67
N ASN A 220 14.55 3.39 4.82
CA ASN A 220 13.43 2.53 5.16
C ASN A 220 13.87 1.05 5.15
N GLU A 221 13.07 0.18 5.75
CA GLU A 221 13.42 -1.23 5.90
C GLU A 221 13.75 -1.94 4.57
N PRO A 222 13.00 -1.76 3.47
CA PRO A 222 13.35 -2.36 2.18
C PRO A 222 14.73 -1.95 1.66
N VAL A 223 15.10 -0.67 1.77
CA VAL A 223 16.42 -0.17 1.38
C VAL A 223 17.51 -0.80 2.24
N ALA A 224 17.28 -0.91 3.55
CA ALA A 224 18.25 -1.46 4.48
C ALA A 224 18.50 -2.96 4.29
N ILE A 225 17.44 -3.73 4.05
CA ILE A 225 17.54 -5.16 3.74
C ILE A 225 18.31 -5.37 2.43
N ASN A 226 17.97 -4.60 1.39
CA ASN A 226 18.63 -4.69 0.10
C ASN A 226 20.11 -4.31 0.20
N PHE A 227 20.44 -3.23 0.92
CA PHE A 227 21.83 -2.85 1.17
C PHE A 227 22.59 -3.96 1.89
N SER A 228 22.03 -4.51 2.96
CA SER A 228 22.67 -5.59 3.73
C SER A 228 22.91 -6.81 2.85
N THR A 229 21.94 -7.18 2.02
CA THR A 229 22.05 -8.29 1.07
C THR A 229 23.14 -8.03 0.02
N ILE A 230 23.17 -6.84 -0.58
CA ILE A 230 24.20 -6.45 -1.56
C ILE A 230 25.59 -6.45 -0.91
N ALA A 231 25.69 -5.93 0.31
CA ALA A 231 26.93 -5.89 1.07
C ALA A 231 27.42 -7.30 1.43
N GLU A 232 26.53 -8.25 1.71
CA GLU A 232 26.88 -9.67 1.91
C GLU A 232 27.33 -10.35 0.62
N LEU A 233 26.69 -10.05 -0.51
CA LEU A 233 27.05 -10.61 -1.83
C LEU A 233 28.35 -10.05 -2.39
N SER A 234 28.77 -8.85 -1.96
CA SER A 234 30.04 -8.25 -2.37
C SER A 234 31.26 -8.89 -1.68
N ILE A 235 31.05 -9.79 -0.71
CA ILE A 235 32.11 -10.34 0.13
C ILE A 235 32.85 -11.46 -0.61
N SER A 236 34.10 -11.17 -0.98
CA SER A 236 35.20 -12.15 -0.94
C SER A 236 36.22 -11.84 0.19
N ASN A 237 36.25 -10.59 0.68
CA ASN A 237 37.01 -10.11 1.85
C ASN A 237 36.40 -8.78 2.29
N LEU A 238 35.70 -8.69 3.42
CA LEU A 238 35.17 -7.39 3.89
C LEU A 238 35.73 -7.02 5.26
N VAL A 239 36.20 -5.77 5.34
CA VAL A 239 36.44 -5.08 6.61
C VAL A 239 35.06 -4.81 7.23
N ARG A 240 34.92 -5.21 8.50
CA ARG A 240 33.70 -5.31 9.31
C ARG A 240 32.91 -4.00 9.51
N GLU A 241 33.38 -2.88 8.94
CA GLU A 241 32.94 -1.52 9.24
C GLU A 241 31.71 -1.07 8.44
N ASP A 242 31.53 -1.52 7.19
CA ASP A 242 30.39 -1.10 6.36
C ASP A 242 29.05 -1.72 6.81
N LEU A 243 29.06 -2.96 7.32
CA LEU A 243 27.87 -3.58 7.94
C LEU A 243 27.50 -2.92 9.28
N ALA A 244 28.48 -2.34 9.98
CA ALA A 244 28.25 -1.71 11.27
C ALA A 244 27.34 -0.47 11.17
N ILE A 245 27.38 0.25 10.04
CA ILE A 245 26.57 1.47 9.83
C ILE A 245 25.07 1.15 9.83
N PHE A 246 24.66 0.05 9.18
CA PHE A 246 23.25 -0.34 9.11
C PHE A 246 22.80 -1.13 10.35
N ALA A 247 23.67 -1.98 10.92
CA ALA A 247 23.40 -2.64 12.18
C ALA A 247 23.13 -1.62 13.32
N GLN A 248 23.85 -0.50 13.34
CA GLN A 248 23.62 0.60 14.30
C GLN A 248 22.30 1.35 14.09
N LYS A 249 21.69 1.25 12.89
CA LYS A 249 20.42 1.89 12.55
C LYS A 249 19.23 0.93 12.64
N PHE A 250 19.46 -0.35 12.94
CA PHE A 250 18.43 -1.39 12.95
C PHE A 250 17.24 -1.05 13.86
N ASP A 251 17.52 -0.53 15.06
CA ASP A 251 16.50 -0.13 16.03
C ASP A 251 15.64 1.08 15.59
N ARG A 252 15.97 1.72 14.46
CA ARG A 252 15.27 2.90 13.92
C ARG A 252 14.38 2.58 12.72
N PHE A 253 14.32 1.31 12.27
CA PHE A 253 13.46 0.95 11.14
C PHE A 253 11.98 0.99 11.55
N PRO A 254 11.12 1.72 10.81
CA PRO A 254 9.67 1.64 11.01
C PRO A 254 9.16 0.24 10.65
N ASP A 255 8.07 -0.18 11.27
CA ASP A 255 7.49 -1.52 11.15
C ASP A 255 6.99 -1.83 9.72
N MET A 256 7.69 -2.72 9.00
CA MET A 256 7.37 -3.65 7.87
C MET A 256 6.29 -3.36 6.81
N PHE A 257 5.35 -2.45 7.01
CA PHE A 257 4.24 -2.26 6.11
C PHE A 257 3.93 -0.78 5.96
N ASP A 258 4.51 -0.13 4.96
CA ASP A 258 4.10 1.23 4.60
C ASP A 258 2.66 1.19 4.03
N PRO A 259 1.65 1.66 4.78
CA PRO A 259 0.27 1.65 4.30
C PRO A 259 0.07 2.61 3.13
N VAL A 260 1.02 3.52 2.86
CA VAL A 260 1.01 4.44 1.73
C VAL A 260 1.09 3.70 0.39
N THR A 261 1.75 2.54 0.32
CA THR A 261 1.81 1.70 -0.89
C THR A 261 0.43 1.22 -1.37
N LEU A 262 -0.55 1.17 -0.46
CA LEU A 262 -1.96 0.81 -0.69
C LEU A 262 -2.91 2.01 -0.62
N LYS A 263 -2.42 3.22 -0.37
CA LYS A 263 -3.23 4.43 -0.51
C LYS A 263 -3.29 4.77 -1.99
N LEU A 264 -4.52 4.84 -2.51
CA LEU A 264 -4.76 5.71 -3.67
C LEU A 264 -4.35 7.10 -3.21
N ILE A 265 -3.28 7.66 -3.79
CA ILE A 265 -2.86 9.03 -3.52
C ILE A 265 -4.11 9.88 -3.75
N ALA A 266 -4.56 10.53 -2.67
CA ALA A 266 -5.64 11.49 -2.76
C ALA A 266 -5.02 12.77 -3.31
N SER A 267 -5.58 13.27 -4.41
CA SER A 267 -5.47 14.66 -4.82
C SER A 267 -5.94 15.59 -3.69
#